data_AF-A0A1F8F5S4-F1
#
_entry.id   AF-A0A1F8F5S4-F1
#
_cell.length_a   1.000
_cell.length_b   1.000
_cell.length_c   1.000
_cell.angle_alpha   90.00
_cell.angle_beta   90.00
_cell.angle_gamma   90.00
#
_symmetry.space_group_name_H-M   'P 1'
#
loop_
_entity.id
_entity.type
_entity.pdbx_description
1 polymer ?
#
loop_
_entity_poly.entity_id
_entity_poly.type
_entity_poly.pdbx_seq_one_letter_code
_entity_poly.pdbx_strand_id
1 'polypeptide(L)'
;MKYNKLVRDRIPEIIKKRGGKLKFHVASSNYEFWNKLKEKLEEECGELLEAIEEYVATEDNEEKLIEETADFLEVLDAVLRYRGERGGPLIKSQIPRVMLVKRKKAQKRGQFKKRIILEES
;
A
#
# COMPACT_ATOMS: atom_id res chain seq x y z
N MET A 1 20.45 14.42 1.87
CA MET A 1 19.13 14.44 1.20
C MET A 1 18.06 14.79 2.22
N LYS A 2 16.99 15.49 1.80
CA LYS A 2 15.84 15.80 2.65
C LYS A 2 14.69 14.89 2.22
N TYR A 3 14.17 14.10 3.15
CA TYR A 3 13.03 13.22 2.92
C TYR A 3 11.77 13.83 3.54
N ASN A 4 10.64 13.66 2.87
CA ASN A 4 9.33 14.07 3.37
C ASN A 4 8.32 12.95 3.08
N LYS A 5 8.57 11.75 3.61
CA LYS A 5 7.76 10.57 3.37
C LYS A 5 7.28 9.92 4.66
N LEU A 6 6.15 9.22 4.58
CA LEU A 6 5.66 8.40 5.68
C LEU A 6 6.53 7.14 5.79
N VAL A 7 6.88 6.76 7.01
CA VAL A 7 7.67 5.55 7.29
C VAL A 7 7.00 4.73 8.38
N ARG A 8 7.28 3.42 8.42
CA ARG A 8 6.83 2.53 9.51
C ARG A 8 7.39 3.00 10.85
N ASP A 9 6.62 2.79 11.91
CA ASP A 9 6.89 3.34 13.26
C ASP A 9 8.27 2.97 13.83
N ARG A 10 8.81 1.80 13.46
CA ARG A 10 10.12 1.32 13.93
C ARG A 10 11.31 1.82 13.11
N ILE A 11 11.09 2.48 11.96
CA ILE A 11 12.18 2.97 11.10
C ILE A 11 13.08 3.99 11.83
N PRO A 12 12.54 4.98 12.57
CA PRO A 12 13.37 5.86 13.39
C PRO A 12 14.31 5.12 14.37
N GLU A 13 13.79 4.09 15.04
CA GLU A 13 14.56 3.30 16.00
C GLU A 13 15.65 2.47 15.31
N ILE A 14 15.34 1.85 14.18
CA ILE A 14 16.27 1.05 13.38
C ILE A 14 17.42 1.92 12.88
N ILE A 15 17.14 3.13 12.36
CA ILE A 15 18.17 4.06 11.89
C ILE A 15 19.08 4.48 13.05
N LYS A 16 18.50 4.82 14.22
CA LYS A 16 19.28 5.19 15.41
C LYS A 16 20.18 4.05 15.90
N LYS A 17 19.67 2.81 15.92
CA LYS A 17 20.45 1.61 16.32
C LYS A 17 21.64 1.34 15.38
N ARG A 18 21.52 1.68 14.10
CA ARG A 18 22.61 1.60 13.12
C ARG A 18 23.61 2.77 13.20
N GLY A 19 23.50 3.64 14.21
CA GLY A 19 24.35 4.83 14.38
C GLY A 19 23.96 6.00 13.45
N GLY A 20 22.86 5.89 12.72
CA GLY A 20 22.36 6.92 11.83
C GLY A 20 21.77 8.12 12.59
N LYS A 21 21.92 9.31 12.01
CA LYS A 21 21.25 10.53 12.47
C LYS A 21 20.02 10.77 11.60
N LEU A 22 18.86 10.99 12.21
CA LEU A 22 17.64 11.35 11.51
C LEU A 22 16.90 12.48 12.23
N LYS A 23 16.03 13.16 11.50
CA LYS A 23 15.00 14.05 12.03
C LYS A 23 13.65 13.57 11.50
N PHE A 24 12.67 13.47 12.38
CA PHE A 24 11.30 13.12 12.03
C PHE A 24 10.34 13.92 12.90
N HIS A 25 9.09 14.01 12.48
CA HIS A 25 7.98 14.48 13.29
C HIS A 25 6.81 13.54 13.10
N VAL A 26 5.92 13.51 14.08
CA VAL A 26 4.63 12.84 13.95
C VAL A 26 3.68 13.81 13.25
N ALA A 27 2.86 13.31 12.32
CA ALA A 27 1.89 14.13 11.60
C ALA A 27 1.05 14.96 12.59
N SER A 28 1.04 16.27 12.39
CA SER A 28 0.44 17.26 13.30
C SER A 28 -1.06 17.39 13.12
N SER A 29 -1.59 16.94 11.98
CA SER A 29 -3.00 17.05 11.65
C SER A 29 -3.50 15.83 10.89
N ASN A 30 -4.81 15.64 10.97
CA ASN A 30 -5.50 14.61 10.20
C ASN A 30 -5.31 14.78 8.68
N TYR A 31 -5.22 16.02 8.22
CA TYR A 31 -5.02 16.36 6.82
C TYR A 31 -3.60 15.96 6.35
N GLU A 32 -2.58 16.29 7.15
CA GLU A 32 -1.20 15.92 6.87
C GLU A 32 -1.05 14.41 6.76
N PHE A 33 -1.56 13.65 7.73
CA PHE A 33 -1.45 12.20 7.71
C PHE A 33 -2.18 11.57 6.52
N TRP A 34 -3.36 12.09 6.17
CA TRP A 34 -4.12 11.57 5.03
C TRP A 34 -3.44 11.81 3.69
N ASN A 35 -2.85 12.98 3.51
CA ASN A 35 -2.00 13.26 2.34
C ASN A 35 -0.78 12.35 2.32
N LYS A 36 -0.13 12.14 3.47
CA LYS A 36 1.04 11.26 3.57
C LYS A 36 0.72 9.79 3.32
N LEU A 37 -0.47 9.31 3.70
CA LEU A 37 -0.95 7.97 3.34
C LEU A 37 -1.22 7.86 1.84
N LYS A 38 -1.78 8.90 1.20
CA LYS A 38 -1.97 8.93 -0.25
C LYS A 38 -0.63 8.89 -0.99
N GLU A 39 0.32 9.75 -0.62
CA GLU A 39 1.67 9.77 -1.19
C GLU A 39 2.37 8.41 -0.99
N LYS A 40 2.23 7.81 0.19
CA LYS A 40 2.81 6.50 0.47
C LYS A 40 2.17 5.39 -0.37
N LEU A 41 0.86 5.45 -0.62
CA LEU A 41 0.19 4.51 -1.53
C LEU A 41 0.68 4.65 -2.98
N GLU A 42 0.97 5.88 -3.43
CA GLU A 42 1.56 6.13 -4.75
C GLU A 42 3.00 5.58 -4.82
N GLU A 43 3.81 5.77 -3.77
CA GLU A 43 5.17 5.21 -3.61
C GLU A 43 5.15 3.68 -3.72
N GLU A 44 4.40 2.98 -2.85
CA GLU A 44 4.36 1.50 -2.84
C GLU A 44 3.76 0.91 -4.12
N CYS A 45 2.81 1.61 -4.75
CA CYS A 45 2.26 1.17 -6.04
C CYS A 45 3.31 1.27 -7.14
N GLY A 46 4.17 2.29 -7.12
CA GLY A 46 5.32 2.41 -8.02
C GLY A 46 6.33 1.30 -7.80
N GLU A 47 6.74 1.06 -6.55
CA GLU A 47 7.69 0.00 -6.18
C GLU A 47 7.16 -1.39 -6.57
N LEU A 48 5.86 -1.66 -6.37
CA LEU A 48 5.22 -2.90 -6.82
C LEU A 48 5.18 -3.02 -8.35
N LEU A 49 4.93 -1.94 -9.09
CA LEU A 49 4.97 -1.96 -10.56
C LEU A 49 6.38 -2.26 -11.06
N GLU A 50 7.41 -1.63 -10.50
CA GLU A 50 8.81 -1.91 -10.82
C GLU A 50 9.17 -3.38 -10.51
N ALA A 51 8.74 -3.92 -9.37
CA ALA A 51 8.97 -5.32 -9.03
C ALA A 51 8.26 -6.29 -9.99
N ILE A 52 7.06 -5.96 -10.47
CA ILE A 52 6.35 -6.73 -11.50
C ILE A 52 7.12 -6.69 -12.83
N GLU A 53 7.60 -5.51 -13.24
CA GLU A 53 8.37 -5.36 -14.49
C GLU A 53 9.67 -6.15 -14.45
N GLU A 54 10.41 -6.09 -13.34
CA GLU A 54 11.62 -6.89 -13.13
C GLU A 54 11.32 -8.40 -13.18
N TYR A 55 10.30 -8.86 -12.45
CA TYR A 55 9.91 -10.27 -12.43
C TYR A 55 9.51 -10.77 -13.82
N VAL A 56 8.79 -9.98 -14.61
CA VAL A 56 8.41 -10.33 -15.99
C VAL A 56 9.61 -10.33 -16.94
N ALA A 57 10.60 -9.44 -16.72
CA ALA A 57 11.76 -9.33 -17.59
C ALA A 57 12.79 -10.44 -17.38
N THR A 58 13.00 -10.88 -16.14
CA THR A 58 14.09 -11.81 -15.80
C THR A 58 13.63 -13.14 -15.22
N GLU A 59 12.35 -13.30 -14.88
CA GLU A 59 11.82 -14.44 -14.08
C GLU A 59 12.62 -14.67 -12.77
N ASP A 60 13.28 -13.62 -12.30
CA ASP A 60 14.11 -13.57 -11.10
C ASP A 60 13.56 -12.46 -10.18
N ASN A 61 13.92 -12.45 -8.90
CA ASN A 61 13.40 -11.50 -7.89
C ASN A 61 11.94 -11.71 -7.42
N GLU A 62 11.45 -12.95 -7.35
CA GLU A 62 10.15 -13.26 -6.72
C GLU A 62 10.05 -12.72 -5.27
N GLU A 63 11.14 -12.75 -4.51
CA GLU A 63 11.19 -12.21 -3.15
C GLU A 63 10.87 -10.71 -3.12
N LYS A 64 11.45 -9.92 -4.03
CA LYS A 64 11.15 -8.49 -4.13
C LYS A 64 9.66 -8.25 -4.44
N LEU A 65 9.09 -9.00 -5.39
CA LEU A 65 7.66 -8.91 -5.71
C LEU A 65 6.78 -9.20 -4.47
N ILE A 66 7.15 -10.19 -3.66
CA ILE A 66 6.44 -10.52 -2.42
C ILE A 66 6.59 -9.39 -1.38
N GLU A 67 7.79 -8.85 -1.21
CA GLU A 67 8.06 -7.73 -0.28
C GLU A 67 7.25 -6.48 -0.65
N GLU A 68 7.32 -6.02 -1.89
CA GLU A 68 6.59 -4.83 -2.33
C GLU A 68 5.07 -5.04 -2.34
N THR A 69 4.61 -6.29 -2.58
CA THR A 69 3.19 -6.63 -2.42
C THR A 69 2.76 -6.49 -0.95
N ALA A 70 3.60 -6.91 0.00
CA ALA A 70 3.32 -6.80 1.43
C ALA A 70 3.31 -5.33 1.89
N ASP A 71 4.23 -4.51 1.39
CA ASP A 71 4.30 -3.09 1.72
C ASP A 71 3.09 -2.32 1.15
N PHE A 72 2.67 -2.61 -0.09
CA PHE A 72 1.43 -2.10 -0.68
C PHE A 72 0.18 -2.48 0.15
N LEU A 73 0.09 -3.73 0.62
CA LEU A 73 -1.02 -4.18 1.46
C LEU A 73 -1.03 -3.49 2.83
N GLU A 74 0.11 -3.26 3.47
CA GLU A 74 0.21 -2.54 4.75
C GLU A 74 -0.33 -1.11 4.63
N VAL A 75 -0.07 -0.42 3.51
CA VAL A 75 -0.61 0.92 3.28
C VAL A 75 -2.12 0.91 3.09
N LEU A 76 -2.68 -0.08 2.37
CA LEU A 76 -4.13 -0.24 2.26
C LEU A 76 -4.78 -0.49 3.62
N ASP A 77 -4.15 -1.29 4.48
CA ASP A 77 -4.61 -1.53 5.84
C ASP A 77 -4.55 -0.26 6.70
N ALA A 78 -3.47 0.53 6.58
CA ALA A 78 -3.35 1.82 7.27
C ALA A 78 -4.44 2.82 6.84
N VAL A 79 -4.77 2.88 5.54
CA VAL A 79 -5.87 3.70 5.00
C VAL A 79 -7.21 3.27 5.61
N LEU A 80 -7.51 1.97 5.65
CA LEU A 80 -8.76 1.47 6.23
C LEU A 80 -8.82 1.70 7.75
N ARG A 81 -7.73 1.45 8.46
CA ARG A 81 -7.61 1.67 9.91
C ARG A 81 -7.91 3.11 10.27
N TYR A 82 -7.24 4.04 9.62
CA TYR A 82 -7.42 5.47 9.89
C TYR A 82 -8.83 5.96 9.57
N ARG A 83 -9.47 5.44 8.50
CA ARG A 83 -10.90 5.74 8.25
C ARG A 83 -11.79 5.32 9.43
N GLY A 84 -11.46 4.21 10.09
CA GLY A 84 -12.14 3.78 11.32
C GLY A 84 -11.89 4.72 12.50
N GLU A 85 -10.63 5.13 12.71
CA GLU A 85 -10.24 6.10 13.76
C GLU A 85 -10.93 7.46 13.59
N ARG A 86 -11.25 7.84 12.34
CA ARG A 86 -11.98 9.06 11.98
C ARG A 86 -13.50 8.95 12.17
N GLY A 87 -13.98 7.96 12.92
CA GLY A 87 -15.41 7.73 13.18
C GLY A 87 -16.13 6.91 12.11
N GLY A 88 -15.40 6.34 11.15
CA GLY A 88 -15.92 5.36 10.20
C GLY A 88 -15.99 3.95 10.79
N PRO A 89 -16.39 2.94 10.00
CA PRO A 89 -16.39 1.55 10.46
C PRO A 89 -14.96 1.08 10.75
N LEU A 90 -14.75 0.30 11.80
CA LEU A 90 -13.44 -0.29 12.12
C LEU A 90 -12.95 -1.20 10.99
N ILE A 91 -11.64 -1.33 10.82
CA ILE A 91 -11.03 -2.19 9.78
C ILE A 91 -11.63 -3.61 9.76
N LYS A 92 -11.89 -4.18 10.95
CA LYS A 92 -12.52 -5.50 11.12
C LYS A 92 -13.89 -5.64 10.47
N SER A 93 -14.67 -4.55 10.35
CA SER A 93 -15.96 -4.54 9.66
C SER A 93 -15.87 -4.04 8.21
N GLN A 94 -14.79 -3.35 7.85
CA GLN A 94 -14.54 -2.89 6.48
C GLN A 94 -14.05 -4.02 5.56
N ILE A 95 -13.09 -4.84 5.99
CA ILE A 95 -12.50 -5.91 5.17
C ILE A 95 -13.56 -6.90 4.64
N PRO A 96 -14.50 -7.43 5.45
CA PRO A 96 -15.56 -8.30 4.94
C PRO A 96 -16.43 -7.63 3.87
N ARG A 97 -16.68 -6.32 4.01
CA ARG A 97 -17.46 -5.54 3.03
C ARG A 97 -16.68 -5.36 1.72
N VAL A 98 -15.37 -5.08 1.79
CA VAL A 98 -14.50 -5.03 0.60
C VAL A 98 -14.52 -6.38 -0.13
N MET A 99 -14.38 -7.49 0.61
CA MET A 99 -14.43 -8.84 0.06
C MET A 99 -15.78 -9.16 -0.58
N LEU A 100 -16.89 -8.74 0.04
CA LEU A 100 -18.22 -8.88 -0.55
C LEU A 100 -18.34 -8.13 -1.88
N VAL A 101 -17.85 -6.88 -1.95
CA VAL A 101 -17.85 -6.11 -3.20
C VAL A 101 -16.97 -6.79 -4.27
N LYS A 102 -15.78 -7.29 -3.90
CA LYS A 102 -14.91 -8.04 -4.82
C LYS A 102 -15.61 -9.29 -5.37
N ARG A 103 -16.29 -10.06 -4.52
CA ARG A 103 -17.08 -11.24 -4.93
C ARG A 103 -18.25 -10.88 -5.85
N LYS A 104 -19.03 -9.84 -5.52
CA LYS A 104 -20.13 -9.37 -6.38
C LYS A 104 -19.65 -8.92 -7.76
N LYS A 105 -18.53 -8.18 -7.82
CA LYS A 105 -17.88 -7.80 -9.09
C LYS A 105 -17.46 -9.05 -9.87
N ALA A 106 -16.84 -10.02 -9.21
CA ALA A 106 -16.42 -11.28 -9.83
C ALA A 106 -17.60 -12.09 -10.41
N GLN A 107 -18.72 -12.18 -9.70
CA GLN A 107 -19.94 -12.85 -10.18
C GLN A 107 -20.57 -12.12 -11.37
N LYS A 108 -20.67 -10.78 -11.30
CA LYS A 108 -21.35 -9.99 -12.34
C LYS A 108 -20.51 -9.77 -13.59
N ARG A 109 -19.18 -9.63 -13.45
CA ARG A 109 -18.27 -9.18 -14.53
C ARG A 109 -17.14 -10.16 -14.82
N GLY A 110 -17.06 -11.26 -14.10
CA GLY A 110 -15.92 -12.18 -14.17
C GLY A 110 -14.68 -11.66 -13.44
N GLN A 111 -13.58 -12.37 -13.64
CA GLN A 111 -12.26 -12.06 -13.09
C GLN A 111 -11.23 -12.04 -14.24
N PHE A 112 -10.01 -11.62 -13.96
CA PHE A 112 -8.92 -11.58 -14.94
C PHE A 112 -8.40 -12.98 -15.38
N LYS A 113 -9.07 -14.07 -14.98
CA LYS A 113 -8.69 -15.46 -15.31
C LYS A 113 -8.70 -15.77 -16.81
N LYS A 114 -9.56 -15.09 -17.58
CA LYS A 114 -9.66 -15.28 -19.03
C LYS A 114 -8.60 -14.50 -19.83
N ARG A 115 -7.76 -13.68 -19.18
CA ARG A 115 -6.70 -12.87 -19.82
C ARG A 115 -7.19 -12.01 -21.01
N ILE A 116 -8.41 -11.46 -20.89
CA ILE A 116 -9.02 -10.64 -21.95
C ILE A 116 -8.44 -9.24 -21.90
N ILE A 117 -7.92 -8.75 -23.04
CA ILE A 117 -7.51 -7.37 -23.28
C ILE A 117 -8.54 -6.73 -24.23
N LEU A 118 -9.05 -5.55 -23.87
CA LEU A 118 -9.99 -4.79 -24.69
C LEU A 118 -9.20 -3.77 -25.52
N GLU A 119 -9.28 -3.85 -26.85
CA GLU A 119 -8.54 -2.97 -27.76
C GLU A 119 -9.36 -1.74 -28.20
N GLU A 120 -10.69 -1.85 -28.29
CA GLU A 120 -11.62 -0.77 -28.66
C GLU A 120 -13.03 -0.99 -28.07
N SER A 121 -13.80 0.09 -27.81
CA SER A 121 -15.19 0.04 -27.33
C SER A 121 -15.99 1.29 -27.65
#